data_AF-A0A2N2C0N0-F1
#
_entry.id   AF-A0A2N2C0N0-F1
#
_cell.length_a   1.000
_cell.length_b   1.000
_cell.length_c   1.000
_cell.angle_alpha   90.00
_cell.angle_beta   90.00
_cell.angle_gamma   90.00
#
_symmetry.space_group_name_H-M   'P 1'
#
loop_
_entity.id
_entity.type
_entity.pdbx_description
1 polymer ?
#
loop_
_entity_poly.entity_id
_entity_poly.type
_entity_poly.pdbx_seq_one_letter_code
_entity_poly.pdbx_strand_id
1 'polypeptide(L)'
;MTMIQTNITHILHEMTQNASIKNHSLEWLISQQNQTGNYFIANDEMSRIICEFETAQQAADFHYYLKYSMYRLPTIKATMDDHNESIVNLDVSCDVIELFDSKRPGLCTLSRETGSSFRFHYRQMYTGSTLSGNISEGVLHHTQCVIRIFEALPQLSLAKVHQLLHTEEDIIRFNTMIIKEKAEAIR
;
A
#
# COMPACT_ATOMS: atom_id res chain seq x y z
N MET A 1 7.37 27.47 -2.81
CA MET A 1 7.46 26.02 -2.51
C MET A 1 8.71 25.47 -3.16
N THR A 2 9.78 25.26 -2.39
CA THR A 2 10.98 24.58 -2.86
C THR A 2 10.71 23.08 -2.88
N MET A 3 10.48 22.51 -4.07
CA MET A 3 10.52 21.08 -4.27
C MET A 3 11.97 20.62 -4.06
N ILE A 4 12.23 20.00 -2.91
CA ILE A 4 13.48 19.29 -2.69
C ILE A 4 13.38 18.00 -3.52
N GLN A 5 13.91 18.03 -4.75
CA GLN A 5 14.17 16.80 -5.51
C GLN A 5 15.18 15.99 -4.71
N THR A 6 14.68 15.10 -3.86
CA THR A 6 15.53 14.16 -3.14
C THR A 6 15.95 13.08 -4.13
N ASN A 7 17.25 12.80 -4.19
CA ASN A 7 17.79 11.71 -5.01
C ASN A 7 17.18 10.38 -4.54
N ILE A 8 16.26 9.84 -5.33
CA ILE A 8 15.51 8.62 -5.04
C ILE A 8 16.47 7.45 -4.77
N THR A 9 17.58 7.37 -5.50
CA THR A 9 18.63 6.36 -5.32
C THR A 9 19.29 6.47 -3.93
N HIS A 10 19.43 7.67 -3.38
CA HIS A 10 19.95 7.86 -2.01
C HIS A 10 18.94 7.40 -0.95
N ILE A 11 17.65 7.72 -1.12
CA ILE A 11 16.59 7.23 -0.23
C ILE A 11 16.54 5.69 -0.29
N LEU A 12 16.57 5.09 -1.48
CA LEU A 12 16.61 3.65 -1.66
C LEU A 12 17.89 3.02 -1.06
N HIS A 13 19.02 3.71 -1.14
CA HIS A 13 20.27 3.27 -0.54
C HIS A 13 20.20 3.26 1.00
N GLU A 14 19.69 4.35 1.61
CA GLU A 14 19.40 4.41 3.05
C GLU A 14 18.38 3.34 3.47
N MET A 15 17.39 3.06 2.62
CA MET A 15 16.37 2.01 2.82
C MET A 15 16.94 0.59 2.76
N THR A 16 17.94 0.33 1.93
CA THR A 16 18.49 -1.03 1.69
C THR A 16 19.61 -1.41 2.65
N GLN A 17 20.33 -0.42 3.21
CA GLN A 17 21.41 -0.70 4.17
C GLN A 17 20.92 -0.95 5.61
N ASN A 18 19.70 -0.55 5.96
CA ASN A 18 19.21 -0.63 7.34
C ASN A 18 18.39 -1.92 7.59
N ALA A 19 19.07 -3.07 7.62
CA ALA A 19 18.45 -4.38 7.85
C ALA A 19 17.69 -4.49 9.20
N SER A 20 18.06 -3.66 10.18
CA SER A 20 17.40 -3.55 11.48
C SER A 20 16.08 -2.76 11.46
N ILE A 21 15.68 -2.19 10.32
CA ILE A 21 14.36 -1.54 10.17
C ILE A 21 13.39 -2.46 9.41
N LYS A 22 13.92 -3.25 8.47
CA LYS A 22 13.13 -4.11 7.56
C LYS A 22 12.44 -5.29 8.25
N ASN A 23 13.01 -5.79 9.35
CA ASN A 23 12.56 -7.05 9.98
C ASN A 23 11.81 -6.87 11.31
N HIS A 24 11.49 -5.64 11.71
CA HIS A 24 10.90 -5.38 13.01
C HIS A 24 9.40 -5.09 12.92
N SER A 25 8.64 -5.54 13.91
CA SER A 25 7.21 -5.25 13.98
C SER A 25 6.98 -3.75 14.12
N LEU A 26 5.80 -3.32 13.67
CA LEU A 26 5.34 -1.94 13.83
C LEU A 26 5.39 -1.50 15.31
N GLU A 27 5.00 -2.37 16.23
CA GLU A 27 5.04 -2.12 17.68
C GLU A 27 6.47 -1.90 18.16
N TRP A 28 7.44 -2.65 17.63
CA TRP A 28 8.85 -2.46 17.94
C TRP A 28 9.34 -1.10 17.41
N LEU A 29 9.03 -0.73 16.16
CA LEU A 29 9.42 0.56 15.58
C LEU A 29 8.80 1.74 16.36
N ILE A 30 7.54 1.62 16.76
CA ILE A 30 6.86 2.58 17.65
C ILE A 30 7.58 2.63 19.01
N SER A 31 7.97 1.50 19.58
CA SER A 31 8.68 1.46 20.87
C SER A 31 10.05 2.16 20.81
N GLN A 32 10.81 2.00 19.71
CA GLN A 32 12.08 2.69 19.50
C GLN A 32 11.87 4.20 19.37
N GLN A 33 10.78 4.62 18.75
CA GLN A 33 10.46 6.02 18.58
C GLN A 33 9.99 6.68 19.89
N ASN A 34 9.23 5.97 20.71
CA ASN A 34 8.82 6.46 22.04
C ASN A 34 10.03 6.73 22.96
N GLN A 35 11.16 6.03 22.76
CA GLN A 35 12.40 6.31 23.48
C GLN A 35 13.04 7.65 23.07
N THR A 36 12.72 8.18 21.89
CA THR A 36 13.24 9.47 21.39
C THR A 36 12.40 10.69 21.79
N GLY A 37 11.35 10.51 22.60
CA GLY A 37 10.57 11.61 23.19
C GLY A 37 9.48 12.22 22.29
N ASN A 38 9.32 11.72 21.05
CA ASN A 38 8.23 12.13 20.15
C ASN A 38 6.99 11.27 20.41
N TYR A 39 6.05 11.78 21.21
CA TYR A 39 4.74 11.16 21.41
C TYR A 39 3.89 11.33 20.15
N PHE A 40 3.66 10.23 19.44
CA PHE A 40 2.76 10.16 18.29
C PHE A 40 1.60 9.21 18.62
N ILE A 41 0.37 9.64 18.36
CA ILE A 41 -0.81 8.77 18.49
C ILE A 41 -0.88 7.91 17.23
N ALA A 42 -0.42 6.68 17.35
CA ALA A 42 -0.64 5.64 16.36
C ALA A 42 -2.14 5.28 16.34
N ASN A 43 -2.87 5.70 15.31
CA ASN A 43 -4.17 5.10 15.03
C ASN A 43 -3.93 3.66 14.55
N ASP A 44 -4.45 2.69 15.29
CA ASP A 44 -4.37 1.24 15.05
C ASP A 44 -5.26 0.77 13.89
N GLU A 45 -5.54 1.66 12.93
CA GLU A 45 -6.39 1.34 11.79
C GLU A 45 -5.59 0.51 10.77
N MET A 46 -6.13 -0.67 10.43
CA MET A 46 -5.55 -1.52 9.40
C MET A 46 -5.52 -0.79 8.05
N SER A 47 -4.42 -0.95 7.32
CA SER A 47 -4.36 -0.44 5.94
C SER A 47 -5.29 -1.25 5.04
N ARG A 48 -6.00 -0.55 4.16
CA ARG A 48 -7.06 -1.13 3.33
C ARG A 48 -6.85 -0.79 1.87
N ILE A 49 -7.12 -1.76 1.00
CA ILE A 49 -7.31 -1.53 -0.43
C ILE A 49 -8.81 -1.51 -0.70
N ILE A 50 -9.30 -0.43 -1.28
CA ILE A 50 -10.67 -0.29 -1.75
C ILE A 50 -10.66 -0.60 -3.24
N CYS A 51 -11.41 -1.62 -3.66
CA CYS A 51 -11.59 -1.98 -5.07
C CYS A 51 -12.97 -1.53 -5.52
N GLU A 52 -13.02 -0.66 -6.53
CA GLU A 52 -14.25 -0.11 -7.11
C GLU A 52 -14.47 -0.74 -8.49
N PHE A 53 -15.60 -1.43 -8.64
CA PHE A 53 -16.02 -2.08 -9.86
C PHE A 53 -17.07 -1.24 -10.58
N GLU A 54 -17.25 -1.50 -11.87
CA GLU A 54 -18.31 -0.85 -12.66
C GLU A 54 -19.70 -1.35 -12.26
N THR A 55 -19.79 -2.63 -11.85
CA THR A 55 -21.04 -3.27 -11.47
C THR A 55 -20.93 -4.04 -10.17
N ALA A 56 -22.04 -4.11 -9.42
CA ALA A 56 -22.16 -4.94 -8.22
C ALA A 56 -21.92 -6.43 -8.51
N GLN A 57 -22.31 -6.91 -9.69
CA GLN A 57 -22.08 -8.29 -10.09
C GLN A 57 -20.58 -8.61 -10.18
N GLN A 58 -19.78 -7.75 -10.84
CA GLN A 58 -18.33 -7.92 -10.91
C GLN A 58 -17.67 -7.90 -9.53
N ALA A 59 -18.13 -7.03 -8.64
CA ALA A 59 -17.65 -6.95 -7.26
C ALA A 59 -17.97 -8.23 -6.48
N ALA A 60 -19.19 -8.77 -6.61
CA ALA A 60 -19.61 -10.00 -5.98
C ALA A 60 -18.83 -11.22 -6.51
N ASP A 61 -18.64 -11.33 -7.83
CA ASP A 61 -17.86 -12.40 -8.45
C ASP A 61 -16.40 -12.36 -7.99
N PHE A 62 -15.80 -11.16 -7.94
CA PHE A 62 -14.46 -10.96 -7.41
C PHE A 62 -14.36 -11.35 -5.93
N HIS A 63 -15.31 -10.92 -5.09
CA HIS A 63 -15.35 -11.24 -3.67
C HIS A 63 -15.49 -12.74 -3.41
N TYR A 64 -16.39 -13.39 -4.14
CA TYR A 64 -16.62 -14.83 -4.05
C TYR A 64 -15.37 -15.61 -4.48
N TYR A 65 -14.77 -15.24 -5.60
CA TYR A 65 -13.57 -15.89 -6.10
C TYR A 65 -12.40 -15.74 -5.12
N LEU A 66 -12.20 -14.55 -4.56
CA LEU A 66 -11.16 -14.31 -3.56
C LEU A 66 -11.37 -15.13 -2.28
N LYS A 67 -12.62 -15.33 -1.86
CA LYS A 67 -12.96 -16.04 -0.62
C LYS A 67 -12.92 -17.57 -0.76
N TYR A 68 -13.31 -18.11 -1.91
CA TYR A 68 -13.57 -19.55 -2.09
C TYR A 68 -12.71 -20.25 -3.15
N SER A 69 -11.91 -19.54 -3.95
CA SER A 69 -11.05 -20.17 -4.96
C SER A 69 -9.78 -20.80 -4.37
N MET A 70 -9.11 -21.61 -5.19
CA MET A 70 -7.77 -22.14 -4.90
C MET A 70 -6.68 -21.07 -4.80
N TYR A 71 -6.98 -19.84 -5.25
CA TYR A 71 -6.09 -18.66 -5.16
C TYR A 71 -6.40 -17.79 -3.95
N ARG A 72 -7.05 -18.36 -2.92
CA ARG A 72 -7.32 -17.66 -1.67
C ARG A 72 -6.03 -17.01 -1.16
N LEU A 73 -6.09 -15.71 -0.96
CA LEU A 73 -5.00 -14.92 -0.37
C LEU A 73 -5.26 -14.89 1.15
N PRO A 74 -4.62 -15.77 1.95
CA PRO A 74 -4.97 -15.94 3.36
C PRO A 74 -4.68 -14.70 4.21
N THR A 75 -3.80 -13.82 3.72
CA THR A 75 -3.43 -12.54 4.35
C THR A 75 -4.40 -11.41 4.02
N ILE A 76 -5.42 -11.65 3.19
CA ILE A 76 -6.42 -10.65 2.80
C ILE A 76 -7.77 -11.06 3.36
N LYS A 77 -8.38 -10.13 4.10
CA LYS A 77 -9.78 -10.24 4.48
C LYS A 77 -10.60 -9.33 3.57
N ALA A 78 -11.50 -9.94 2.80
CA ALA A 78 -12.36 -9.22 1.85
C ALA A 78 -13.78 -9.07 2.39
N THR A 79 -14.32 -7.86 2.33
CA THR A 79 -15.70 -7.53 2.70
C THR A 79 -16.34 -6.68 1.62
N MET A 80 -17.62 -6.89 1.33
CA MET A 80 -18.40 -5.97 0.51
C MET A 80 -18.66 -4.68 1.31
N ASP A 81 -18.81 -3.55 0.64
CA ASP A 81 -19.26 -2.32 1.28
C ASP A 81 -20.78 -2.33 1.52
N ASP A 82 -21.21 -1.92 2.72
CA ASP A 82 -22.62 -1.95 3.12
C ASP A 82 -23.49 -0.89 2.41
N HIS A 83 -22.86 0.16 1.85
CA HIS A 83 -23.55 1.28 1.22
C HIS A 83 -23.40 1.27 -0.31
N ASN A 84 -22.41 0.56 -0.85
CA ASN A 84 -22.19 0.43 -2.28
C ASN A 84 -21.73 -0.98 -2.66
N GLU A 85 -22.65 -1.77 -3.21
CA GLU A 85 -22.39 -3.16 -3.62
C GLU A 85 -21.35 -3.30 -4.74
N SER A 86 -20.96 -2.21 -5.40
CA SER A 86 -19.88 -2.20 -6.42
C SER A 86 -18.49 -2.02 -5.80
N ILE A 87 -18.38 -2.00 -4.48
CA ILE A 87 -17.11 -1.80 -3.76
C ILE A 87 -16.76 -3.05 -2.93
N VAL A 88 -15.51 -3.48 -3.06
CA VAL A 88 -14.90 -4.52 -2.22
C VAL A 88 -13.76 -3.92 -1.42
N ASN A 89 -13.85 -4.03 -0.10
CA ASN A 89 -12.85 -3.61 0.85
C ASN A 89 -11.93 -4.79 1.19
N LEU A 90 -10.61 -4.59 1.06
CA LEU A 90 -9.58 -5.59 1.35
C LEU A 90 -8.71 -5.09 2.50
N ASP A 91 -8.87 -5.68 3.68
CA ASP A 91 -7.95 -5.45 4.79
C ASP A 91 -6.67 -6.25 4.52
N VAL A 92 -5.53 -5.55 4.46
CA VAL A 92 -4.24 -6.12 4.06
C VAL A 92 -3.20 -5.99 5.17
N SER A 93 -2.56 -7.10 5.52
CA SER A 93 -1.45 -7.17 6.48
C SER A 93 -0.12 -7.62 5.85
N CYS A 94 -0.06 -7.70 4.52
CA CYS A 94 1.12 -8.12 3.75
C CYS A 94 1.75 -6.97 2.95
N ASP A 95 2.83 -7.27 2.23
CA ASP A 95 3.44 -6.33 1.28
C ASP A 95 2.48 -6.07 0.12
N VAL A 96 1.95 -4.85 0.10
CA VAL A 96 0.89 -4.44 -0.82
C VAL A 96 1.38 -4.49 -2.26
N ILE A 97 2.66 -4.19 -2.49
CA ILE A 97 3.25 -4.19 -3.82
C ILE A 97 3.21 -5.56 -4.49
N GLU A 98 3.38 -6.63 -3.71
CA GLU A 98 3.37 -7.99 -4.23
C GLU A 98 1.99 -8.41 -4.73
N LEU A 99 0.92 -7.82 -4.19
CA LEU A 99 -0.44 -8.07 -4.65
C LEU A 99 -0.67 -7.59 -6.08
N PHE A 100 0.15 -6.67 -6.56
CA PHE A 100 0.08 -6.17 -7.93
C PHE A 100 1.10 -6.86 -8.85
N ASP A 101 1.97 -7.75 -8.37
CA ASP A 101 2.93 -8.46 -9.24
C ASP A 101 2.19 -9.39 -10.22
N SER A 102 2.48 -9.26 -11.52
CA SER A 102 1.87 -10.09 -12.56
C SER A 102 2.39 -11.54 -12.57
N LYS A 103 3.51 -11.78 -11.89
CA LYS A 103 4.16 -13.10 -11.77
C LYS A 103 3.73 -13.87 -10.53
N ARG A 104 2.99 -13.26 -9.61
CA ARG A 104 2.55 -13.88 -8.34
C ARG A 104 1.02 -13.90 -8.22
N PRO A 105 0.45 -14.84 -7.46
CA PRO A 105 -0.96 -14.79 -7.09
C PRO A 105 -1.26 -13.49 -6.34
N GLY A 106 -2.27 -12.75 -6.80
CA GLY A 106 -2.56 -11.39 -6.35
C GLY A 106 -3.76 -10.80 -7.09
N LEU A 107 -3.93 -9.48 -7.00
CA LEU A 107 -5.03 -8.72 -7.60
C LEU A 107 -5.00 -8.75 -9.13
N CYS A 108 -3.81 -8.72 -9.74
CA CYS A 108 -3.67 -8.88 -11.19
C CYS A 108 -4.09 -10.28 -11.65
N THR A 109 -3.70 -11.32 -10.91
CA THR A 109 -4.12 -12.69 -11.21
C THR A 109 -5.64 -12.83 -11.07
N LEU A 110 -6.24 -12.30 -10.00
CA LEU A 110 -7.69 -12.34 -9.79
C LEU A 110 -8.45 -11.66 -10.93
N SER A 111 -8.03 -10.47 -11.36
CA SER A 111 -8.64 -9.78 -12.50
C SER A 111 -8.63 -10.63 -13.78
N ARG A 112 -7.54 -11.35 -14.04
CA ARG A 112 -7.42 -12.23 -15.23
C ARG A 112 -8.37 -13.41 -15.15
N GLU A 113 -8.48 -14.04 -13.98
CA GLU A 113 -9.30 -15.24 -13.78
C GLU A 113 -10.79 -14.93 -13.73
N THR A 114 -11.20 -13.79 -13.16
CA THR A 114 -12.61 -13.40 -13.07
C THR A 114 -13.08 -12.58 -14.27
N GLY A 115 -12.16 -12.11 -15.12
CA GLY A 115 -12.46 -11.13 -16.17
C GLY A 115 -12.88 -9.76 -15.63
N SER A 116 -12.71 -9.51 -14.33
CA SER A 116 -13.13 -8.26 -13.70
C SER A 116 -12.11 -7.16 -13.94
N SER A 117 -12.60 -5.96 -14.24
CA SER A 117 -11.80 -4.73 -14.23
C SER A 117 -12.23 -3.87 -13.04
N PHE A 118 -11.28 -3.25 -12.36
CA PHE A 118 -11.57 -2.41 -11.20
C PHE A 118 -10.53 -1.32 -11.00
N ARG A 119 -10.97 -0.21 -10.43
CA ARG A 119 -10.09 0.80 -9.84
C ARG A 119 -9.73 0.35 -8.43
N PHE A 120 -8.52 0.68 -7.98
CA PHE A 120 -8.14 0.45 -6.60
C PHE A 120 -7.55 1.70 -5.95
N HIS A 121 -7.82 1.81 -4.65
CA HIS A 121 -7.31 2.87 -3.79
C HIS A 121 -6.78 2.26 -2.50
N TYR A 122 -5.48 2.39 -2.28
CA TYR A 122 -4.81 2.04 -1.05
C TYR A 122 -4.40 3.31 -0.30
N ARG A 123 -4.64 3.31 1.02
CA ARG A 123 -4.11 4.32 1.94
C ARG A 123 -3.44 3.63 3.11
N GLN A 124 -2.18 3.94 3.31
CA GLN A 124 -1.43 3.55 4.49
C GLN A 124 -1.78 4.49 5.64
N MET A 125 -2.36 3.96 6.72
CA MET A 125 -2.87 4.80 7.81
C MET A 125 -1.77 5.60 8.53
N TYR A 126 -0.59 4.99 8.75
CA TYR A 126 0.50 5.62 9.50
C TYR A 126 1.14 6.81 8.79
N THR A 127 1.48 6.66 7.52
CA THR A 127 2.19 7.70 6.77
C THR A 127 1.24 8.53 5.91
N GLY A 128 -0.02 8.13 5.77
CA GLY A 128 -0.90 8.70 4.75
C GLY A 128 -0.38 8.49 3.33
N SER A 129 0.60 7.60 3.11
CA SER A 129 1.04 7.22 1.77
C SER A 129 -0.11 6.53 1.04
N THR A 130 -0.24 6.81 -0.24
CA THR A 130 -1.33 6.30 -1.06
C THR A 130 -0.79 5.57 -2.27
N LEU A 131 -1.54 4.57 -2.73
CA LEU A 131 -1.28 3.89 -3.98
C LEU A 131 -2.62 3.66 -4.67
N SER A 132 -2.77 4.10 -5.91
CA SER A 132 -4.01 3.93 -6.67
C SER A 132 -3.72 3.64 -8.13
N GLY A 133 -4.71 3.06 -8.80
CA GLY A 133 -4.64 2.78 -10.23
C GLY A 133 -5.84 1.96 -10.68
N ASN A 134 -5.74 1.37 -11.86
CA ASN A 134 -6.75 0.46 -12.39
C ASN A 134 -6.11 -0.88 -12.77
N ILE A 135 -6.85 -1.96 -12.59
CA ILE A 135 -6.49 -3.28 -13.11
C ILE A 135 -7.56 -3.71 -14.11
N SER A 136 -7.13 -4.14 -15.28
CA SER A 136 -7.99 -4.74 -16.30
C SER A 136 -7.25 -5.89 -16.97
N GLU A 137 -7.90 -7.04 -17.13
CA GLU A 137 -7.34 -8.26 -17.73
C GLU A 137 -6.01 -8.70 -17.09
N GLY A 138 -5.87 -8.43 -15.78
CA GLY A 138 -4.64 -8.68 -15.02
C GLY A 138 -3.44 -7.81 -15.39
N VAL A 139 -3.68 -6.69 -16.07
CA VAL A 139 -2.68 -5.66 -16.35
C VAL A 139 -2.97 -4.42 -15.52
N LEU A 140 -1.91 -3.80 -15.03
CA LEU A 140 -1.97 -2.62 -14.18
C LEU A 140 -1.83 -1.35 -15.03
N HIS A 141 -2.72 -0.39 -14.83
CA HIS A 141 -2.80 0.84 -15.61
C HIS A 141 -2.98 2.08 -14.73
N HIS A 142 -2.54 3.24 -15.25
CA HIS A 142 -2.80 4.55 -14.66
C HIS A 142 -2.46 4.64 -13.17
N THR A 143 -1.33 4.04 -12.79
CA THR A 143 -0.90 3.99 -11.41
C THR A 143 -0.38 5.33 -10.94
N GLN A 144 -0.61 5.61 -9.67
CA GLN A 144 -0.01 6.72 -8.96
C GLN A 144 0.27 6.30 -7.53
N CYS A 145 1.52 6.44 -7.10
CA CYS A 145 1.93 6.23 -5.72
C CYS A 145 2.45 7.54 -5.13
N VAL A 146 2.00 7.87 -3.93
CA VAL A 146 2.50 9.01 -3.17
C VAL A 146 3.03 8.48 -1.85
N ILE A 147 4.32 8.65 -1.64
CA ILE A 147 5.01 8.21 -0.44
C ILE A 147 5.35 9.43 0.39
N ARG A 148 4.89 9.44 1.64
CA ARG A 148 5.16 10.51 2.59
C ARG A 148 6.16 10.03 3.61
N ILE A 149 7.27 10.76 3.71
CA ILE A 149 8.32 10.52 4.69
C ILE A 149 8.30 11.67 5.69
N PHE A 150 7.87 11.40 6.91
CA PHE A 150 7.87 12.41 7.97
C PHE A 150 9.26 12.54 8.55
N GLU A 151 9.81 13.76 8.54
CA GLU A 151 11.10 14.07 9.16
C GLU A 151 11.09 13.83 10.68
N ALA A 152 9.92 13.93 11.31
CA ALA A 152 9.75 13.58 12.72
C ALA A 152 9.90 12.07 12.97
N LEU A 153 9.51 11.24 11.99
CA LEU A 153 9.41 9.78 12.12
C LEU A 153 10.10 9.07 10.93
N PRO A 154 11.39 9.31 10.69
CA PRO A 154 12.05 8.88 9.46
C PRO A 154 12.14 7.35 9.38
N GLN A 155 12.50 6.68 10.47
CA GLN A 155 12.64 5.22 10.49
C GLN A 155 11.31 4.50 10.28
N LEU A 156 10.24 4.96 10.93
CA LEU A 156 8.91 4.39 10.79
C LEU A 156 8.35 4.60 9.38
N SER A 157 8.53 5.81 8.84
CA SER A 157 8.14 6.13 7.47
C SER A 157 8.88 5.22 6.48
N LEU A 158 10.20 5.09 6.61
CA LEU A 158 11.04 4.28 5.73
C LEU A 158 10.76 2.78 5.84
N ALA A 159 10.49 2.25 7.03
CA ALA A 159 10.10 0.84 7.22
C ALA A 159 8.84 0.50 6.39
N LYS A 160 7.90 1.43 6.36
CA LYS A 160 6.61 1.28 5.71
C LYS A 160 6.64 1.61 4.21
N VAL A 161 7.68 2.31 3.74
CA VAL A 161 7.98 2.43 2.30
C VAL A 161 8.26 1.07 1.68
N HIS A 162 8.97 0.16 2.37
CA HIS A 162 9.27 -1.17 1.81
C HIS A 162 8.01 -1.96 1.45
N GLN A 163 6.89 -1.75 2.16
CA GLN A 163 5.62 -2.40 1.80
C GLN A 163 5.04 -1.92 0.46
N LEU A 164 5.53 -0.79 -0.05
CA LEU A 164 5.05 -0.12 -1.26
C LEU A 164 6.08 -0.08 -2.38
N LEU A 165 7.38 -0.24 -2.13
CA LEU A 165 8.42 -0.22 -3.16
C LEU A 165 9.61 -1.09 -2.74
N HIS A 166 10.08 -1.95 -3.64
CA HIS A 166 11.28 -2.76 -3.43
C HIS A 166 12.43 -2.36 -4.36
N THR A 167 12.12 -1.84 -5.55
CA THR A 167 13.08 -1.60 -6.63
C THR A 167 12.84 -0.26 -7.33
N GLU A 168 13.82 0.20 -8.11
CA GLU A 168 13.62 1.35 -9.01
C GLU A 168 12.55 1.08 -10.08
N GLU A 169 12.40 -0.18 -10.49
CA GLU A 169 11.34 -0.58 -11.42
C GLU A 169 9.95 -0.33 -10.82
N ASP A 170 9.75 -0.56 -9.51
CA ASP A 170 8.49 -0.26 -8.83
C ASP A 170 8.19 1.24 -8.86
N ILE A 171 9.20 2.10 -8.70
CA ILE A 171 9.01 3.56 -8.74
C ILE A 171 8.47 4.01 -10.10
N ILE A 172 9.03 3.47 -11.18
CA ILE A 172 8.59 3.77 -12.53
C ILE A 172 7.20 3.17 -12.76
N ARG A 173 7.04 1.89 -12.41
CA ARG A 173 5.81 1.13 -12.60
C ARG A 173 4.61 1.76 -11.92
N PHE A 174 4.78 2.32 -10.73
CA PHE A 174 3.71 2.94 -9.95
C PHE A 174 3.66 4.47 -10.06
N ASN A 175 4.50 5.07 -10.91
CA ASN A 175 4.64 6.52 -11.07
C ASN A 175 4.76 7.22 -9.71
N THR A 176 5.77 6.82 -8.94
CA THR A 176 5.87 7.17 -7.53
C THR A 176 6.44 8.56 -7.32
N MET A 177 5.74 9.37 -6.53
CA MET A 177 6.20 10.64 -5.99
C MET A 177 6.54 10.50 -4.51
N ILE A 178 7.74 10.93 -4.11
CA ILE A 178 8.17 10.94 -2.71
C ILE A 178 8.13 12.37 -2.18
N ILE A 179 7.40 12.56 -1.08
CA ILE A 179 7.25 13.84 -0.38
C ILE A 179 7.89 13.72 1.00
N LYS A 180 8.81 14.62 1.32
CA LYS A 180 9.31 14.81 2.69
C LYS A 180 8.44 15.81 3.41
N GLU A 181 7.85 15.40 4.53
CA GLU A 181 7.02 16.25 5.37
C GLU A 181 7.75 16.70 6.63
N LYS A 182 7.73 18.01 6.86
CA LYS A 182 8.23 18.60 8.11
C LYS A 182 7.23 18.33 9.23
N ALA A 183 7.73 18.15 10.44
CA ALA A 183 6.99 17.78 11.65
C ALA A 183 5.76 18.66 11.99
N GLU A 184 5.66 19.86 11.41
CA GLU A 184 4.60 20.85 11.72
C GLU A 184 3.20 20.50 11.17
N ALA A 185 3.06 19.42 10.40
CA ALA A 185 1.82 19.10 9.68
C ALA A 185 0.85 18.14 10.41
N ILE A 186 1.20 17.63 11.60
CA ILE A 186 0.31 16.75 12.38
C ILE A 186 -0.42 17.61 13.41
N ARG A 187 -1.62 18.08 13.05
CA ARG A 187 -2.60 18.67 13.98
C ARG A 187 -3.77 17.72 14.19
#